data_AF-A0A9X2GMI1-F1
#
_entry.id   AF-A0A9X2GMI1-F1
#
_cell.length_a   1.000
_cell.length_b   1.000
_cell.length_c   1.000
_cell.angle_alpha   90.00
_cell.angle_beta   90.00
_cell.angle_gamma   90.00
#
_symmetry.space_group_name_H-M   'P 1'
#
loop_
_entity.id
_entity.type
_entity.pdbx_description
1 polymer ?
#
loop_
_entity_poly.entity_id
_entity_poly.type
_entity_poly.pdbx_seq_one_letter_code
_entity_poly.pdbx_strand_id
1 'polypeptide(L)'
;MFGTGSDRGQFIYAATTATAAAAMLYEYPMARNIALMIGTMVSNPHSMALAAERWSNPEGDGDMNIALVKEAVRALRDECLEQEWWKGPACDAFIASLDILIEQLDKAGQYHQGVGQGVGSLANAYHWAAEVSTIAASFMLLLGGWKKLMPVFSPWPGVQAAMALAIFVALTRVGMVVRGLMGKQLKSVAMLTVLVGAINFMCMSLGQFIEQSRPRPDFAPAALEYVGNDATGVGTLQPKNGGLPSMPTTGTGGMSAFI
;
A
#
# COMPACT_ATOMS: atom_id res chain seq x y z
N MET A 1 12.09 22.25 3.14
CA MET A 1 10.71 22.75 3.26
C MET A 1 9.89 22.05 2.18
N PHE A 2 9.07 21.07 2.55
CA PHE A 2 8.17 20.39 1.61
C PHE A 2 7.01 21.32 1.28
N GLY A 3 6.75 21.53 -0.01
CA GLY A 3 5.79 22.49 -0.52
C GLY A 3 4.40 22.30 0.10
N THR A 4 3.81 23.42 0.48
CA THR A 4 2.36 23.60 0.67
C THR A 4 1.63 23.11 -0.59
N GLY A 5 0.31 22.93 -0.61
CA GLY A 5 -0.48 22.38 -1.74
C GLY A 5 -0.31 23.02 -3.16
N SER A 6 0.67 23.91 -3.34
CA SER A 6 1.26 24.42 -4.59
C SER A 6 1.51 23.37 -5.67
N ASP A 7 2.07 22.20 -5.37
CA ASP A 7 2.60 21.31 -6.41
C ASP A 7 1.54 20.70 -7.33
N ARG A 8 0.36 20.37 -6.78
CA ARG A 8 -0.79 19.97 -7.58
C ARG A 8 -1.24 21.12 -8.48
N GLY A 9 -1.23 22.34 -7.94
CA GLY A 9 -1.49 23.56 -8.70
C GLY A 9 -0.48 23.76 -9.82
N GLN A 10 0.80 23.50 -9.59
CA GLN A 10 1.85 23.57 -10.60
C GLN A 10 1.63 22.55 -11.72
N PHE A 11 1.27 21.30 -11.40
CA PHE A 11 0.92 20.31 -12.42
C PHE A 11 -0.29 20.73 -13.25
N ILE A 12 -1.35 21.22 -12.60
CA ILE A 12 -2.54 21.70 -13.31
C ILE A 12 -2.18 22.88 -14.20
N TYR A 13 -1.40 23.85 -13.69
CA TYR A 13 -0.91 24.99 -14.45
C TYR A 13 -0.05 24.56 -15.64
N ALA A 14 0.87 23.63 -15.44
CA ALA A 14 1.72 23.09 -16.51
C ALA A 14 0.87 22.39 -17.59
N ALA A 15 -0.11 21.57 -17.18
CA ALA A 15 -0.98 20.86 -18.10
C ALA A 15 -1.87 21.82 -18.92
N THR A 16 -2.48 22.82 -18.27
CA THR A 16 -3.31 23.82 -18.97
C THR A 16 -2.47 24.68 -19.90
N THR A 17 -1.30 25.13 -19.44
CA THR A 17 -0.36 25.94 -20.22
C THR A 17 0.17 25.18 -21.43
N ALA A 18 0.58 23.91 -21.25
CA ALA A 18 1.04 23.07 -22.34
C ALA A 18 -0.08 22.79 -23.36
N THR A 19 -1.32 22.61 -22.90
CA THR A 19 -2.49 22.42 -23.77
C THR A 19 -2.78 23.68 -24.59
N ALA A 20 -2.75 24.85 -23.96
CA ALA A 20 -2.90 26.13 -24.66
C ALA A 20 -1.78 26.34 -25.70
N ALA A 21 -0.53 26.07 -25.32
CA ALA A 21 0.61 26.14 -26.23
C ALA A 21 0.48 25.16 -27.40
N ALA A 22 0.01 23.94 -27.16
CA ALA A 22 -0.24 22.94 -28.20
C ALA A 22 -1.33 23.40 -29.18
N ALA A 23 -2.37 24.10 -28.72
CA ALA A 23 -3.37 24.69 -29.60
C ALA A 23 -2.78 25.79 -30.50
N MET A 24 -1.87 26.62 -29.97
CA MET A 24 -1.15 27.62 -30.79
C MET A 24 -0.19 26.98 -31.80
N LEU A 25 0.39 25.83 -31.43
CA LEU A 25 1.35 25.05 -32.21
C LEU A 25 0.70 23.85 -32.92
N TYR A 26 -0.57 23.96 -33.34
CA TYR A 26 -1.34 22.83 -33.91
C TYR A 26 -0.67 22.09 -35.08
N GLU A 27 0.18 22.78 -35.86
CA GLU A 27 0.96 22.20 -36.96
C GLU A 27 2.10 21.27 -36.48
N TYR A 28 2.45 21.30 -35.20
CA TYR A 28 3.52 20.50 -34.60
C TYR A 28 2.92 19.38 -33.73
N PRO A 29 2.82 18.14 -34.24
CA PRO A 29 2.21 17.04 -33.48
C PRO A 29 2.92 16.76 -32.16
N MET A 30 4.23 17.06 -32.09
CA MET A 30 5.00 16.88 -30.85
C MET A 30 4.51 17.78 -29.70
N ALA A 31 4.01 18.98 -29.99
CA ALA A 31 3.46 19.86 -28.96
C ALA A 31 2.23 19.21 -28.29
N ARG A 32 1.35 18.58 -29.07
CA ARG A 32 0.19 17.85 -28.54
C ARG A 32 0.63 16.65 -27.69
N ASN A 33 1.63 15.89 -28.15
CA ASN A 33 2.15 14.76 -27.37
C ASN A 33 2.73 15.20 -26.02
N ILE A 34 3.47 16.32 -25.99
CA ILE A 34 4.00 16.86 -24.74
C ILE A 34 2.87 17.28 -23.80
N ALA A 35 1.86 17.99 -24.29
CA ALA A 35 0.71 18.40 -23.49
C ALA A 35 -0.02 17.17 -22.90
N LEU A 36 -0.23 16.12 -23.68
CA LEU A 36 -0.81 14.87 -23.21
C LEU A 36 0.06 14.19 -22.14
N MET A 37 1.37 14.08 -22.37
CA MET A 37 2.29 13.50 -21.39
C MET A 37 2.24 14.28 -20.07
N ILE A 38 2.33 15.62 -20.10
CA ILE A 38 2.22 16.46 -18.91
C ILE A 38 0.86 16.25 -18.22
N GLY A 39 -0.23 16.20 -18.99
CA GLY A 39 -1.57 15.94 -18.47
C GLY A 39 -1.70 14.60 -17.74
N THR A 40 -1.07 13.54 -18.25
CA THR A 40 -1.08 12.22 -17.59
C THR A 40 -0.22 12.15 -16.33
N MET A 41 0.72 13.09 -16.14
CA MET A 41 1.61 13.14 -14.97
C MET A 41 1.03 13.95 -13.80
N VAL A 42 -0.15 14.56 -13.96
CA VAL A 42 -0.80 15.35 -12.91
C VAL A 42 -1.06 14.48 -11.68
N SER A 43 -0.32 14.76 -10.61
CA SER A 43 -0.43 14.06 -9.33
C SER A 43 -0.48 15.05 -8.16
N ASN A 44 -0.65 14.53 -6.95
CA ASN A 44 -0.63 15.33 -5.73
C ASN A 44 0.54 14.87 -4.82
N PRO A 45 1.78 15.35 -5.06
CA PRO A 45 2.95 14.93 -4.30
C PRO A 45 2.84 15.32 -2.82
N HIS A 46 2.12 16.40 -2.49
CA HIS A 46 1.86 16.78 -1.11
C HIS A 46 1.06 15.70 -0.37
N SER A 47 -0.04 15.22 -0.96
CA SER A 47 -0.80 14.10 -0.37
C SER A 47 0.01 12.81 -0.30
N MET A 48 0.92 12.57 -1.25
CA MET A 48 1.84 11.44 -1.17
C MET A 48 2.83 11.60 -0.01
N ALA A 49 3.39 12.79 0.21
CA ALA A 49 4.28 13.06 1.33
C ALA A 49 3.56 12.90 2.68
N LEU A 50 2.32 13.39 2.80
CA LEU A 50 1.50 13.17 4.00
C LEU A 50 1.18 11.68 4.21
N ALA A 51 0.89 10.94 3.13
CA ALA A 51 0.71 9.50 3.24
C ALA A 51 2.01 8.83 3.70
N ALA A 52 3.16 9.16 3.11
CA ALA A 52 4.46 8.66 3.51
C ALA A 52 4.75 8.91 4.99
N GLU A 53 4.44 10.11 5.49
CA GLU A 53 4.61 10.48 6.88
C GLU A 53 3.75 9.59 7.81
N ARG A 54 2.49 9.34 7.44
CA ARG A 54 1.62 8.41 8.17
C ARG A 54 2.13 6.97 8.15
N TRP A 55 2.73 6.53 7.04
CA TRP A 55 3.39 5.22 6.96
C TRP A 55 4.69 5.17 7.78
N SER A 56 5.43 6.27 7.94
CA SER A 56 6.63 6.28 8.77
C SER A 56 6.36 6.45 10.27
N ASN A 57 5.29 7.18 10.63
CA ASN A 57 4.95 7.56 11.99
C ASN A 57 3.55 7.04 12.37
N PRO A 58 3.42 5.76 12.76
CA PRO A 58 2.15 5.19 13.20
C PRO A 58 1.61 5.80 14.50
N GLU A 59 2.41 6.59 15.22
CA GLU A 59 2.00 7.26 16.47
C GLU A 59 1.08 8.47 16.24
N GLY A 60 0.97 8.97 15.01
CA GLY A 60 0.10 10.10 14.66
C GLY A 60 -1.27 9.65 14.18
N ASP A 61 -2.25 9.51 15.09
CA ASP A 61 -3.69 9.41 14.80
C ASP A 61 -4.10 8.28 13.83
N GLY A 62 -3.21 7.29 13.61
CA GLY A 62 -3.36 6.20 12.64
C GLY A 62 -3.44 4.83 13.30
N ASP A 63 -4.47 4.06 12.93
CA ASP A 63 -5.04 2.86 13.56
C ASP A 63 -4.13 1.65 13.87
N MET A 64 -2.80 1.68 13.65
CA MET A 64 -1.97 0.47 13.86
C MET A 64 -0.55 0.75 14.34
N ASN A 65 -0.36 0.64 15.66
CA ASN A 65 0.96 0.69 16.28
C ASN A 65 1.56 -0.73 16.40
N ILE A 66 2.29 -1.15 15.36
CA ILE A 66 2.96 -2.47 15.31
C ILE A 66 3.92 -2.67 16.49
N ALA A 67 4.56 -1.59 16.98
CA ALA A 67 5.45 -1.67 18.13
C ALA A 67 4.69 -2.02 19.42
N LEU A 68 3.53 -1.38 19.66
CA LEU A 68 2.67 -1.72 20.80
C LEU A 68 2.15 -3.16 20.73
N VAL A 69 1.73 -3.64 19.55
CA VAL A 69 1.30 -5.03 19.37
C VAL A 69 2.45 -6.00 19.66
N LYS A 70 3.65 -5.71 19.15
CA LYS A 70 4.86 -6.50 19.40
C LYS A 70 5.22 -6.53 20.88
N GLU A 71 5.13 -5.39 21.57
CA GLU A 71 5.38 -5.28 23.01
C GLU A 71 4.34 -6.08 23.81
N ALA A 72 3.05 -5.98 23.46
CA ALA A 72 2.00 -6.77 24.10
C ALA A 72 2.20 -8.28 23.90
N VAL A 73 2.59 -8.73 22.70
CA VAL A 73 2.88 -10.14 22.42
C VAL A 73 4.11 -10.63 23.19
N ARG A 74 5.14 -9.80 23.33
CA ARG A 74 6.32 -10.09 24.16
C ARG A 74 5.97 -10.19 25.63
N ALA A 75 5.21 -9.22 26.16
CA ALA A 75 4.75 -9.24 27.54
C ALA A 75 3.93 -10.49 27.84
N LEU A 76 3.03 -10.89 26.93
CA LEU A 76 2.26 -12.13 27.06
C LEU A 76 3.16 -13.38 27.09
N ARG A 77 4.16 -13.45 26.21
CA ARG A 77 5.15 -14.54 26.17
C ARG A 77 5.92 -14.63 27.49
N ASP A 78 6.42 -13.49 27.96
CA ASP A 78 7.27 -13.42 29.14
C ASP A 78 6.46 -13.71 30.42
N GLU A 79 5.21 -13.23 30.50
CA GLU A 79 4.28 -13.56 31.60
C GLU A 79 3.94 -15.05 31.64
N CYS A 80 3.74 -15.68 30.48
CA CYS A 80 3.51 -17.13 30.40
C CYS A 80 4.72 -17.95 30.88
N LEU A 81 5.94 -17.46 30.63
CA LEU A 81 7.18 -18.08 31.09
C LEU A 81 7.40 -17.88 32.60
N GLU A 82 7.13 -16.67 33.12
CA GLU A 82 7.38 -16.32 34.51
C GLU A 82 6.38 -16.95 35.48
N GLN A 83 5.09 -16.96 35.13
CA GLN A 83 4.06 -17.46 36.04
C GLN A 83 3.90 -18.99 36.02
N GLU A 84 4.57 -19.68 35.10
CA GLU A 84 4.50 -21.13 34.91
C GLU A 84 3.06 -21.70 34.86
N TRP A 85 2.08 -20.90 34.40
CA TRP A 85 0.64 -21.29 34.37
C TRP A 85 0.38 -22.59 33.63
N TRP A 86 1.27 -22.96 32.72
CA TRP A 86 1.18 -24.11 31.84
C TRP A 86 2.59 -24.60 31.49
N LYS A 87 2.86 -25.90 31.72
CA LYS A 87 4.14 -26.57 31.37
C LYS A 87 3.96 -27.67 30.32
N GLY A 88 5.06 -28.04 29.66
CA GLY A 88 5.15 -29.18 28.76
C GLY A 88 5.14 -28.82 27.26
N PRO A 89 5.11 -29.82 26.36
CA PRO A 89 5.34 -29.63 24.93
C PRO A 89 4.38 -28.67 24.24
N ALA A 90 3.16 -28.54 24.76
CA ALA A 90 2.20 -27.57 24.24
C ALA A 90 2.65 -26.12 24.53
N CYS A 91 3.26 -25.86 25.69
CA CYS A 91 3.72 -24.53 26.09
C CYS A 91 4.84 -24.09 25.16
N ASP A 92 5.79 -24.98 24.93
CA ASP A 92 6.90 -24.77 24.01
C ASP A 92 6.39 -24.45 22.59
N ALA A 93 5.37 -25.16 22.10
CA ALA A 93 4.76 -24.90 20.80
C ALA A 93 4.04 -23.54 20.73
N PHE A 94 3.38 -23.13 21.82
CA PHE A 94 2.75 -21.81 21.91
C PHE A 94 3.78 -20.69 21.93
N ILE A 95 4.82 -20.80 22.77
CA ILE A 95 5.92 -19.83 22.84
C ILE A 95 6.63 -19.72 21.49
N ALA A 96 6.90 -20.85 20.82
CA ALA A 96 7.48 -20.84 19.48
C ALA A 96 6.58 -20.12 18.47
N SER A 97 5.26 -20.25 18.59
CA SER A 97 4.30 -19.53 17.75
C SER A 97 4.31 -18.01 18.02
N LEU A 98 4.44 -17.60 19.29
CA LEU A 98 4.61 -16.18 19.66
C LEU A 98 5.93 -15.62 19.14
N ASP A 99 7.02 -16.39 19.21
CA ASP A 99 8.32 -15.99 18.66
C ASP A 99 8.26 -15.77 17.14
N ILE A 100 7.61 -16.68 16.42
CA ILE A 100 7.35 -16.52 14.98
C ILE A 100 6.51 -15.26 14.73
N LEU A 101 5.45 -15.04 15.52
CA LEU A 101 4.61 -13.84 15.37
C LEU A 101 5.40 -12.55 15.60
N ILE A 102 6.26 -12.50 16.62
CA ILE A 102 7.14 -11.35 16.90
C ILE A 102 8.09 -11.09 15.70
N GLU A 103 8.66 -12.13 15.11
CA GLU A 103 9.51 -12.01 13.91
C GLU A 103 8.72 -11.47 12.71
N GLN A 104 7.50 -11.96 12.49
CA GLN A 104 6.63 -11.48 11.41
C GLN A 104 6.19 -10.04 11.62
N LEU A 105 5.90 -9.63 12.86
CA LEU A 105 5.62 -8.23 13.22
C LEU A 105 6.83 -7.33 12.96
N ASP A 106 8.06 -7.83 13.21
CA ASP A 106 9.28 -7.08 12.90
C ASP A 106 9.45 -6.85 11.39
N LYS A 107 9.27 -7.91 10.59
CA LYS A 107 9.27 -7.82 9.12
C LYS A 107 8.18 -6.90 8.61
N ALA A 108 6.97 -6.99 9.16
CA ALA A 108 5.87 -6.10 8.83
C ALA A 108 6.20 -4.63 9.13
N GLY A 109 6.84 -4.35 10.27
CA GLY A 109 7.32 -3.01 10.62
C GLY A 109 8.36 -2.49 9.63
N GLN A 110 9.33 -3.32 9.24
CA GLN A 110 10.34 -2.96 8.24
C GLN A 110 9.71 -2.69 6.86
N TYR A 111 8.74 -3.51 6.43
CA TYR A 111 8.01 -3.27 5.19
C TYR A 111 7.17 -2.00 5.25
N HIS A 112 6.50 -1.75 6.36
CA HIS A 112 5.70 -0.54 6.58
C HIS A 112 6.55 0.72 6.47
N GLN A 113 7.72 0.74 7.13
CA GLN A 113 8.70 1.82 7.01
C GLN A 113 9.26 1.94 5.59
N GLY A 114 9.57 0.82 4.93
CA GLY A 114 10.04 0.78 3.54
C GLY A 114 9.02 1.38 2.56
N VAL A 115 7.73 1.09 2.76
CA VAL A 115 6.64 1.72 2.00
C VAL A 115 6.60 3.23 2.25
N GLY A 116 6.69 3.66 3.51
CA GLY A 116 6.75 5.08 3.86
C GLY A 116 7.90 5.81 3.16
N GLN A 117 9.12 5.28 3.24
CA GLN A 117 10.29 5.83 2.55
C GLN A 117 10.12 5.84 1.02
N GLY A 118 9.56 4.76 0.46
CA GLY A 118 9.28 4.65 -0.96
C GLY A 118 8.27 5.69 -1.47
N VAL A 119 7.15 5.87 -0.75
CA VAL A 119 6.14 6.89 -1.04
C VAL A 119 6.72 8.29 -0.89
N GLY A 120 7.58 8.53 0.12
CA GLY A 120 8.26 9.81 0.32
C GLY A 120 9.23 10.15 -0.83
N SER A 121 10.03 9.18 -1.27
CA SER A 121 10.91 9.33 -2.43
C SER A 121 10.12 9.62 -3.72
N LEU A 122 8.99 8.93 -3.90
CA LEU A 122 8.04 9.18 -4.97
C LEU A 122 7.48 10.60 -4.95
N ALA A 123 7.05 11.09 -3.79
CA ALA A 123 6.54 12.45 -3.63
C ALA A 123 7.57 13.48 -4.10
N ASN A 124 8.84 13.32 -3.73
CA ASN A 124 9.92 14.20 -4.17
C ASN A 124 10.20 14.09 -5.68
N ALA A 125 10.15 12.87 -6.24
CA ALA A 125 10.28 12.67 -7.68
C ALA A 125 9.15 13.34 -8.47
N TYR A 126 7.92 13.30 -7.96
CA TYR A 126 6.76 13.98 -8.54
C TYR A 126 6.86 15.50 -8.40
N HIS A 127 7.37 16.02 -7.29
CA HIS A 127 7.65 17.44 -7.13
C HIS A 127 8.60 17.95 -8.23
N TRP A 128 9.74 17.28 -8.41
CA TRP A 128 10.69 17.66 -9.46
C TRP A 128 10.10 17.54 -10.87
N ALA A 129 9.28 16.50 -11.10
CA ALA A 129 8.58 16.36 -12.36
C ALA A 129 7.55 17.49 -12.62
N ALA A 130 6.94 18.04 -11.56
CA ALA A 130 6.04 19.20 -11.66
C ALA A 130 6.81 20.44 -12.12
N GLU A 131 7.98 20.69 -11.54
CA GLU A 131 8.86 21.81 -11.92
C GLU A 131 9.29 21.70 -13.39
N VAL A 132 9.80 20.53 -13.80
CA VAL A 132 10.25 20.34 -15.18
C VAL A 132 9.08 20.42 -16.16
N SER A 133 7.90 19.90 -15.80
CA SER A 133 6.69 20.04 -16.62
C SER A 133 6.27 21.50 -16.78
N THR A 134 6.38 22.30 -15.71
CA THR A 134 6.08 23.74 -15.74
C THR A 134 7.05 24.51 -16.64
N ILE A 135 8.34 24.19 -16.57
CA ILE A 135 9.37 24.76 -17.45
C ILE A 135 9.10 24.38 -18.90
N ALA A 136 8.81 23.11 -19.17
CA ALA A 136 8.49 22.61 -20.51
C ALA A 136 7.23 23.30 -21.08
N ALA A 137 6.17 23.42 -20.28
CA ALA A 137 4.92 24.08 -20.67
C ALA A 137 5.14 25.57 -20.97
N SER A 138 5.88 26.27 -20.10
CA SER A 138 6.21 27.69 -20.28
C SER A 138 7.04 27.92 -21.55
N PHE A 139 8.03 27.06 -21.79
CA PHE A 139 8.85 27.12 -23.00
C PHE A 139 8.02 26.86 -24.27
N MET A 140 7.10 25.88 -24.25
CA MET A 140 6.18 25.66 -25.36
C MET A 140 5.28 26.87 -25.61
N LEU A 141 4.77 27.52 -24.55
CA LEU A 141 3.94 28.70 -24.68
C LEU A 141 4.72 29.86 -25.33
N LEU A 142 5.98 30.07 -24.93
CA LEU A 142 6.86 31.05 -25.56
C LEU A 142 7.07 30.76 -27.04
N LEU A 143 7.31 29.50 -27.42
CA LEU A 143 7.43 29.11 -28.84
C LEU A 143 6.13 29.33 -29.62
N GLY A 144 4.97 29.03 -29.01
CA GLY A 144 3.66 29.27 -29.59
C GLY A 144 3.38 30.75 -29.83
N GLY A 145 3.65 31.58 -28.83
CA GLY A 145 3.54 33.04 -28.93
C GLY A 145 4.50 33.60 -29.97
N TRP A 146 5.77 33.19 -29.95
CA TRP A 146 6.77 33.64 -30.91
C TRP A 146 6.37 33.30 -32.35
N LYS A 147 5.91 32.07 -32.60
CA LYS A 147 5.43 31.65 -33.91
C LYS A 147 4.30 32.55 -34.41
N LYS A 148 3.34 32.90 -33.56
CA LYS A 148 2.19 33.74 -33.92
C LYS A 148 2.58 35.20 -34.18
N LEU A 149 3.61 35.69 -33.50
CA LEU A 149 4.16 37.04 -33.69
C LEU A 149 5.09 37.14 -34.91
N MET A 150 5.74 36.05 -35.32
CA MET A 150 6.74 36.06 -36.37
C MET A 150 6.28 36.67 -37.71
N PRO A 151 5.06 36.40 -38.23
CA PRO A 151 4.59 37.02 -39.49
C PRO A 151 4.56 38.55 -39.45
N VAL A 152 4.45 39.16 -38.26
CA VAL A 152 4.46 40.61 -38.07
C VAL A 152 5.88 41.18 -38.20
N PHE A 153 6.88 40.46 -37.69
CA PHE A 153 8.27 40.93 -37.65
C PHE A 153 9.12 40.46 -38.85
N SER A 154 8.76 39.34 -39.47
CA SER A 154 9.48 38.79 -40.63
C SER A 154 8.51 38.07 -41.56
N PRO A 155 7.99 38.76 -42.60
CA PRO A 155 7.07 38.15 -43.56
C PRO A 155 7.76 37.23 -44.57
N TRP A 156 9.08 37.01 -44.45
CA TRP A 156 9.88 36.34 -45.47
C TRP A 156 9.73 34.81 -45.36
N PRO A 157 9.28 34.10 -46.41
CA PRO A 157 8.99 32.67 -46.34
C PRO A 157 10.18 31.80 -45.91
N GLY A 158 11.40 32.16 -46.32
CA GLY A 158 12.62 31.44 -45.94
C GLY A 158 12.90 31.47 -44.44
N VAL A 159 12.64 32.61 -43.79
CA VAL A 159 12.82 32.77 -42.33
C VAL A 159 11.75 31.96 -41.59
N GLN A 160 10.51 31.95 -42.10
CA GLN A 160 9.42 31.17 -41.52
C GLN A 160 9.71 29.66 -41.56
N ALA A 161 10.25 29.15 -42.67
CA ALA A 161 10.62 27.75 -42.80
C ALA A 161 11.77 27.35 -41.86
N ALA A 162 12.82 28.17 -41.77
CA ALA A 162 13.94 27.92 -40.87
C ALA A 162 13.50 27.90 -39.40
N MET A 163 12.62 28.83 -39.01
CA MET A 163 12.05 28.86 -37.67
C MET A 163 11.12 27.69 -37.39
N ALA A 164 10.35 27.23 -38.38
CA ALA A 164 9.51 26.05 -38.20
C ALA A 164 10.35 24.81 -37.87
N LEU A 165 11.48 24.63 -38.56
CA LEU A 165 12.43 23.57 -38.25
C LEU A 165 13.06 23.74 -36.87
N ALA A 166 13.43 24.96 -36.49
CA ALA A 166 13.97 25.25 -35.15
C ALA A 166 12.97 24.91 -34.03
N ILE A 167 11.69 25.28 -34.20
CA ILE A 167 10.61 24.94 -33.27
C ILE A 167 10.44 23.42 -33.19
N PHE A 168 10.44 22.72 -34.33
CA PHE A 168 10.33 21.26 -34.35
C PHE A 168 11.46 20.57 -33.58
N VAL A 169 12.71 20.99 -33.79
CA VAL A 169 13.88 20.47 -33.07
C VAL A 169 13.77 20.76 -31.56
N ALA A 170 13.37 21.98 -31.20
CA ALA A 170 13.18 22.39 -29.82
C ALA A 170 12.09 21.55 -29.12
N LEU A 171 10.93 21.38 -29.74
CA LEU A 171 9.84 20.54 -29.22
C LEU A 171 10.27 19.07 -29.11
N THR A 172 11.04 18.55 -30.07
CA THR A 172 11.54 17.18 -30.01
C THR A 172 12.45 16.97 -28.79
N ARG A 173 13.34 17.93 -28.50
CA ARG A 173 14.21 17.89 -27.31
C ARG A 173 13.43 17.96 -26.01
N VAL A 174 12.48 18.89 -25.90
CA VAL A 174 11.59 19.00 -24.74
C VAL A 174 10.81 17.70 -24.55
N GLY A 175 10.30 17.15 -25.65
CA GLY A 175 9.56 15.90 -25.63
C GLY A 175 10.38 14.70 -25.18
N MET A 176 11.66 14.62 -25.53
CA MET A 176 12.56 13.59 -24.99
C MET A 176 12.74 13.73 -23.48
N VAL A 177 12.88 14.95 -22.95
CA VAL A 177 12.98 15.20 -21.51
C VAL A 177 11.70 14.78 -20.79
N VAL A 178 10.54 15.24 -21.28
CA VAL A 178 9.22 14.91 -20.70
C VAL A 178 8.95 13.40 -20.77
N ARG A 179 9.29 12.75 -21.89
CA ARG A 179 9.17 11.29 -22.03
C ARG A 179 10.09 10.54 -21.07
N GLY A 180 11.31 11.04 -20.85
CA GLY A 180 12.24 10.49 -19.87
C GLY A 180 11.70 10.55 -18.45
N LEU A 181 11.06 11.67 -18.08
CA LEU A 181 10.37 11.82 -16.79
C LEU A 181 9.21 10.85 -16.65
N MET A 182 8.33 10.81 -17.66
CA MET A 182 7.18 9.90 -17.68
C MET A 182 7.63 8.45 -17.54
N GLY A 183 8.71 8.05 -18.21
CA GLY A 183 9.28 6.71 -18.09
C GLY A 183 9.81 6.40 -16.68
N LYS A 184 10.41 7.37 -15.99
CA LYS A 184 10.82 7.22 -14.58
C LYS A 184 9.63 7.11 -13.65
N GLN A 185 8.59 7.93 -13.84
CA GLN A 185 7.38 7.87 -13.04
C GLN A 185 6.63 6.54 -13.22
N LEU A 186 6.45 6.08 -14.46
CA LEU A 186 5.82 4.79 -14.77
C LEU A 186 6.53 3.61 -14.09
N LYS A 187 7.87 3.60 -14.12
CA LYS A 187 8.65 2.57 -13.42
C LYS A 187 8.44 2.62 -11.91
N SER A 188 8.38 3.82 -11.34
CA SER A 188 8.21 3.99 -9.91
C SER A 188 6.80 3.60 -9.43
N VAL A 189 5.77 3.94 -10.21
CA VAL A 189 4.39 3.48 -9.96
C VAL A 189 4.32 1.96 -10.07
N ALA A 190 4.89 1.36 -11.11
CA ALA A 190 4.91 -0.10 -11.29
C ALA A 190 5.60 -0.81 -10.11
N MET A 191 6.74 -0.30 -9.63
CA MET A 191 7.43 -0.83 -8.47
C MET A 191 6.57 -0.77 -7.20
N LEU A 192 5.85 0.34 -6.98
CA LEU A 192 4.95 0.47 -5.85
C LEU A 192 3.75 -0.48 -5.95
N THR A 193 3.18 -0.66 -7.15
CA THR A 193 2.13 -1.65 -7.39
C THR A 193 2.60 -3.07 -7.07
N VAL A 194 3.83 -3.42 -7.45
CA VAL A 194 4.43 -4.73 -7.10
C VAL A 194 4.59 -4.88 -5.60
N LEU A 195 5.07 -3.85 -4.89
CA LEU A 195 5.22 -3.86 -3.43
C LEU A 195 3.87 -4.05 -2.73
N VAL A 196 2.84 -3.31 -3.12
CA VAL A 196 1.48 -3.46 -2.56
C VAL A 196 0.93 -4.85 -2.85
N GLY A 197 1.13 -5.37 -4.06
CA GLY A 197 0.75 -6.74 -4.42
C GLY A 197 1.45 -7.79 -3.56
N ALA A 198 2.75 -7.63 -3.31
CA ALA A 198 3.53 -8.52 -2.44
C ALA A 198 3.04 -8.49 -0.99
N ILE A 199 2.70 -7.31 -0.46
CA ILE A 199 2.12 -7.16 0.89
C ILE A 199 0.77 -7.89 0.96
N ASN A 200 -0.12 -7.67 -0.01
CA ASN A 200 -1.42 -8.33 -0.02
C ASN A 200 -1.29 -9.86 -0.09
N PHE A 201 -0.34 -10.36 -0.90
CA PHE A 201 -0.01 -11.78 -0.94
C PHE A 201 0.51 -12.31 0.40
N MET A 202 1.40 -11.57 1.08
CA MET A 202 1.88 -11.95 2.41
C MET A 202 0.74 -11.99 3.44
N CYS A 203 -0.15 -11.00 3.45
CA CYS A 203 -1.33 -11.00 4.32
C CYS A 203 -2.23 -12.23 4.09
N MET A 204 -2.46 -12.61 2.82
CA MET A 204 -3.19 -13.84 2.49
C MET A 204 -2.47 -15.10 2.98
N SER A 205 -1.14 -15.18 2.82
CA SER A 205 -0.37 -16.34 3.25
C SER A 205 -0.36 -16.53 4.76
N LEU A 206 -0.32 -15.43 5.53
CA LEU A 206 -0.42 -15.46 7.00
C LEU A 206 -1.79 -15.97 7.45
N GLY A 207 -2.87 -15.56 6.79
CA GLY A 207 -4.20 -16.08 7.07
C GLY A 207 -4.27 -17.60 6.88
N GLN A 208 -3.71 -18.11 5.78
CA GLN A 208 -3.66 -19.54 5.51
C GLN A 208 -2.78 -20.31 6.51
N PHE A 209 -1.65 -19.73 6.93
CA PHE A 209 -0.80 -20.35 7.96
C PHE A 209 -1.53 -20.45 9.30
N ILE A 210 -2.30 -19.44 9.70
CA ILE A 210 -3.10 -19.50 10.94
C ILE A 210 -4.15 -20.59 10.85
N GLU A 211 -4.81 -20.75 9.70
CA GLU A 211 -5.82 -21.80 9.49
C GLU A 211 -5.20 -23.22 9.47
N GLN A 212 -4.06 -23.39 8.79
CA GLN A 212 -3.41 -24.69 8.65
C GLN A 212 -2.64 -25.11 9.91
N SER A 213 -2.06 -24.14 10.63
CA SER A 213 -1.26 -24.39 11.84
C SER A 213 -2.10 -24.40 13.10
N ARG A 214 -3.43 -24.18 13.00
CA ARG A 214 -4.34 -24.33 14.14
C ARG A 214 -4.23 -25.78 14.60
N PRO A 215 -3.56 -26.06 15.74
CA PRO A 215 -3.48 -27.42 16.22
C PRO A 215 -4.93 -27.81 16.48
N ARG A 216 -5.46 -28.82 15.78
CA ARG A 216 -6.72 -29.42 16.20
C ARG A 216 -6.42 -29.91 17.61
N PRO A 217 -7.06 -29.34 18.65
CA PRO A 217 -6.72 -29.73 20.01
C PRO A 217 -6.87 -31.25 20.12
N ASP A 218 -5.74 -31.92 20.37
CA ASP A 218 -5.71 -33.37 20.46
C ASP A 218 -6.22 -33.76 21.84
N PHE A 219 -7.52 -33.96 21.92
CA PHE A 219 -8.20 -34.41 23.12
C PHE A 219 -8.14 -35.94 23.30
N ALA A 220 -7.33 -36.66 22.50
CA ALA A 220 -7.15 -38.10 22.64
C ALA A 220 -6.77 -38.55 24.07
N PRO A 221 -5.93 -37.82 24.86
CA PRO A 221 -5.65 -38.20 26.24
C PRO A 221 -6.84 -38.07 27.17
N ALA A 222 -7.80 -37.19 26.86
CA ALA A 222 -8.99 -36.94 27.66
C ALA A 222 -10.22 -37.77 27.22
N ALA A 223 -10.07 -38.61 26.19
CA ALA A 223 -11.18 -39.31 25.53
C ALA A 223 -12.33 -38.36 25.14
N LEU A 224 -12.02 -37.10 24.83
CA LEU A 224 -12.95 -36.12 24.29
C LEU A 224 -12.68 -35.93 22.79
N GLU A 225 -13.69 -35.54 22.04
CA GLU A 225 -13.64 -35.18 20.63
C GLU A 225 -14.36 -33.85 20.46
N TYR A 226 -13.81 -32.97 19.64
CA TYR A 226 -14.45 -31.70 19.31
C TYR A 226 -15.47 -31.93 18.21
N VAL A 227 -16.76 -31.85 18.54
CA VAL A 227 -17.85 -32.00 17.57
C VAL A 227 -18.25 -30.60 17.11
N GLY A 228 -17.87 -30.26 15.88
CA GLY A 228 -18.27 -29.01 15.23
C GLY A 228 -19.77 -28.99 14.96
N ASN A 229 -20.44 -27.88 15.27
CA ASN A 229 -21.79 -27.63 14.79
C ASN A 229 -21.72 -26.79 13.52
N ASP A 230 -21.97 -27.42 12.37
CA ASP A 230 -21.88 -26.79 11.05
C ASP A 230 -22.85 -25.60 10.87
N ALA A 231 -23.90 -25.50 11.70
CA ALA A 231 -24.87 -24.40 11.64
C ALA A 231 -24.43 -23.14 12.40
N THR A 232 -23.60 -23.26 13.44
CA THR A 232 -23.20 -22.13 14.30
C THR A 232 -21.72 -21.79 14.20
N GLY A 233 -20.90 -22.68 13.63
CA GLY A 233 -19.44 -22.50 13.57
C GLY A 233 -18.73 -22.64 14.92
N VAL A 234 -19.47 -22.98 15.98
CA VAL A 234 -18.94 -23.20 17.34
C VAL A 234 -19.27 -24.63 17.76
N GLY A 235 -18.25 -25.46 17.90
CA GLY A 235 -18.37 -26.84 18.38
C GLY A 235 -18.27 -26.97 19.90
N THR A 236 -18.72 -28.10 20.43
CA THR A 236 -18.59 -28.47 21.84
C THR A 236 -17.73 -29.72 22.00
N LEU A 237 -17.09 -29.85 23.16
CA LEU A 237 -16.33 -31.04 23.52
C LEU A 237 -17.31 -32.14 23.95
N GLN A 238 -17.25 -33.29 23.28
CA GLN A 238 -18.03 -34.47 23.64
C GLN A 238 -17.13 -35.66 23.93
N PRO A 239 -17.50 -36.59 24.82
CA PRO A 239 -16.75 -37.83 25.01
C PRO A 239 -16.76 -38.67 23.73
N LYS A 240 -15.58 -39.14 23.31
CA LYS A 240 -15.31 -39.89 22.08
C LYS A 240 -16.06 -41.24 21.97
N ASN A 241 -16.74 -41.65 23.04
CA ASN A 241 -17.54 -42.89 23.14
C ASN A 241 -18.92 -42.67 23.78
N GLY A 242 -19.53 -41.48 23.68
CA GLY A 242 -20.93 -41.28 24.08
C GLY A 242 -21.21 -41.25 25.59
N GLY A 243 -20.18 -41.09 26.42
CA GLY A 243 -20.29 -41.16 27.88
C GLY A 243 -20.53 -42.60 28.35
N LEU A 244 -19.92 -42.99 29.46
CA LEU A 244 -20.40 -44.19 30.17
C LEU A 244 -21.91 -44.01 30.41
N PRO A 245 -22.76 -45.02 30.11
CA PRO A 245 -24.17 -44.93 30.37
C PRO A 245 -24.34 -44.52 31.84
N SER A 246 -25.10 -43.46 32.06
CA SER A 246 -25.41 -42.96 33.40
C SER A 246 -25.77 -44.16 34.28
N MET A 247 -24.92 -44.49 35.25
CA MET A 247 -25.31 -45.48 36.24
C MET A 247 -26.59 -44.95 36.89
N PRO A 248 -27.70 -45.70 36.86
CA PRO A 248 -28.93 -45.24 37.48
C PRO A 248 -28.63 -45.01 38.96
N THR A 249 -28.80 -43.76 39.39
CA THR A 249 -28.82 -43.38 40.79
C THR A 249 -30.02 -44.05 41.45
N THR A 250 -29.82 -45.29 41.93
CA THR A 250 -30.78 -45.98 42.78
C THR A 250 -30.80 -45.35 44.16
N GLY A 251 -31.73 -44.42 44.34
CA GLY A 251 -32.30 -43.96 45.60
C GLY A 251 -33.44 -43.01 45.22
N THR A 252 -34.70 -43.23 45.52
CA THR A 252 -35.30 -43.60 46.82
C THR A 252 -36.80 -43.80 46.57
N GLY A 253 -37.47 -44.76 47.20
CA GLY A 253 -38.95 -44.77 47.16
C GLY A 253 -39.66 -46.03 47.63
N GLY A 254 -39.74 -46.18 48.96
CA GLY A 254 -40.82 -46.81 49.74
C GLY A 254 -41.68 -47.92 49.14
N MET A 255 -41.62 -49.10 49.76
CA MET A 255 -42.82 -49.90 49.99
C MET A 255 -42.94 -50.27 51.46
N SER A 256 -44.08 -49.84 52.02
CA SER A 256 -44.65 -50.27 53.29
C SER A 256 -44.84 -51.78 53.31
N ALA A 257 -44.43 -52.42 54.41
CA ALA A 257 -44.88 -53.75 54.78
C ALA A 257 -45.72 -53.67 56.07
N PHE A 258 -46.75 -54.50 56.10
CA PHE A 258 -47.85 -54.60 57.04
C PHE A 258 -47.46 -55.07 58.45
N ILE A 259 -48.27 -54.61 59.42
CA ILE A 259 -48.49 -55.07 60.81
C ILE A 259 -47.32 -54.86 61.79
#